data_AF-A0A519QPK1-F1
#
_entry.id   AF-A0A519QPK1-F1
#
_cell.length_a   1.000
_cell.length_b   1.000
_cell.length_c   1.000
_cell.angle_alpha   90.00
_cell.angle_beta   90.00
_cell.angle_gamma   90.00
#
_symmetry.space_group_name_H-M   'P 1'
#
loop_
_entity.id
_entity.type
_entity.pdbx_description
1 polymer ?
#
loop_
_entity_poly.entity_id
_entity_poly.type
_entity_poly.pdbx_seq_one_letter_code
_entity_poly.pdbx_strand_id
1 'polypeptide(L)'
;MGANIVHRLGGLLCLAIASGFGWFLIWQPLQQAQAHVPTVEYSLKAFVLVPFAAVFGLFFVLFGNSVPYRNVEKQNLTPAGWILFVIAAGVSGLAFWYFKARFAELGYTDGV
;
A
#
# COMPACT_ATOMS: atom_id res chain seq x y z
N MET A 1 9.03 27.25 -7.12
CA MET A 1 8.88 26.09 -8.03
C MET A 1 9.40 24.77 -7.44
N GLY A 2 10.54 24.76 -6.72
CA GLY A 2 11.20 23.53 -6.24
C GLY A 2 10.41 22.63 -5.26
N ALA A 3 9.63 23.20 -4.33
CA ALA A 3 8.94 22.36 -3.33
C ALA A 3 7.89 21.43 -3.96
N ASN A 4 7.10 21.89 -4.94
CA ASN A 4 6.05 21.07 -5.56
C ASN A 4 6.63 19.87 -6.32
N ILE A 5 7.70 20.10 -7.09
CA ILE A 5 8.36 19.03 -7.85
C ILE A 5 8.99 17.97 -6.93
N VAL A 6 9.57 18.38 -5.80
CA VAL A 6 10.11 17.42 -4.81
C VAL A 6 9.02 16.51 -4.24
N HIS A 7 7.83 17.04 -3.94
CA HIS A 7 6.72 16.23 -3.46
C HIS A 7 6.25 15.23 -4.53
N ARG A 8 6.13 15.68 -5.78
CA ARG A 8 5.74 14.81 -6.90
C ARG A 8 6.77 13.70 -7.15
N LEU A 9 8.06 14.03 -7.09
CA LEU A 9 9.14 13.04 -7.21
C LEU A 9 9.13 12.05 -6.03
N GLY A 10 8.89 12.53 -4.81
CA GLY A 10 8.67 11.66 -3.66
C GLY A 10 7.47 10.73 -3.85
N GLY A 11 6.39 11.24 -4.44
CA GLY A 11 5.23 10.44 -4.83
C GLY A 11 5.58 9.35 -5.85
N LEU A 12 6.33 9.68 -6.89
CA LEU A 12 6.80 8.72 -7.89
C LEU A 12 7.70 7.66 -7.27
N LEU A 13 8.57 8.04 -6.33
CA LEU A 13 9.40 7.09 -5.59
C LEU A 13 8.55 6.15 -4.75
N CYS A 14 7.54 6.66 -4.04
CA CYS A 14 6.59 5.83 -3.29
C CYS A 14 5.84 4.85 -4.20
N LEU A 15 5.42 5.29 -5.40
CA LEU A 15 4.79 4.41 -6.37
C LEU A 15 5.76 3.34 -6.91
N ALA A 16 7.00 3.69 -7.19
CA ALA A 16 8.02 2.73 -7.61
C ALA A 16 8.28 1.67 -6.53
N ILE A 17 8.39 2.09 -5.26
CA ILE A 17 8.50 1.21 -4.09
C ILE A 17 7.27 0.31 -3.98
N ALA A 18 6.07 0.88 -4.06
CA ALA A 18 4.83 0.11 -3.98
C ALA A 18 4.73 -0.94 -5.09
N SER A 19 5.07 -0.58 -6.32
CA SER A 19 5.09 -1.53 -7.45
C SER A 19 6.13 -2.62 -7.26
N GLY A 20 7.36 -2.26 -6.84
CA GLY A 20 8.43 -3.24 -6.60
C GLY A 20 8.06 -4.22 -5.48
N PHE A 21 7.77 -3.71 -4.28
CA PHE A 21 7.41 -4.56 -3.15
C PHE A 21 6.08 -5.27 -3.36
N GLY A 22 5.10 -4.65 -4.01
CA GLY A 22 3.83 -5.28 -4.36
C GLY A 22 4.01 -6.48 -5.28
N TRP A 23 4.93 -6.37 -6.25
CA TRP A 23 5.28 -7.49 -7.13
C TRP A 23 5.90 -8.66 -6.35
N PHE A 24 6.94 -8.40 -5.56
CA PHE A 24 7.67 -9.46 -4.85
C PHE A 24 6.94 -10.03 -3.62
N LEU A 25 6.25 -9.19 -2.85
CA LEU A 25 5.70 -9.58 -1.54
C LEU A 25 4.20 -9.91 -1.56
N ILE A 26 3.48 -9.55 -2.62
CA ILE A 26 2.03 -9.81 -2.74
C ILE A 26 1.74 -10.65 -3.99
N TRP A 27 2.19 -10.19 -5.16
CA TRP A 27 1.87 -10.84 -6.43
C TRP A 27 2.56 -12.19 -6.58
N GLN A 28 3.85 -12.29 -6.29
CA GLN A 28 4.60 -13.53 -6.41
C GLN A 28 4.07 -14.65 -5.46
N PRO A 29 3.79 -14.41 -4.17
CA PRO A 29 3.14 -15.41 -3.32
C PRO A 29 1.77 -15.85 -3.85
N LEU A 30 0.99 -14.94 -4.44
CA LEU A 30 -0.28 -15.31 -5.06
C LEU A 30 -0.10 -16.24 -6.26
N GLN A 31 0.92 -15.98 -7.09
CA GLN A 31 1.27 -16.88 -8.20
C GLN A 31 1.76 -18.25 -7.71
N GLN A 32 2.53 -18.28 -6.64
CA GLN A 32 2.96 -19.53 -6.00
C GLN A 32 1.76 -20.34 -5.51
N ALA A 33 0.81 -19.69 -4.81
CA ALA A 33 -0.43 -20.35 -4.40
C ALA A 33 -1.22 -20.90 -5.61
N GLN A 34 -1.33 -20.14 -6.69
CA GLN A 34 -1.98 -20.61 -7.92
C GLN A 34 -1.26 -21.79 -8.57
N ALA A 35 0.07 -21.87 -8.42
CA ALA A 35 0.88 -23.01 -8.86
C ALA A 35 0.80 -24.22 -7.92
N HIS A 36 -0.04 -24.19 -6.87
CA HIS A 36 -0.25 -25.27 -5.90
C HIS A 36 1.05 -25.75 -5.23
N VAL A 37 2.00 -24.84 -4.97
CA VAL A 37 3.20 -25.22 -4.20
C VAL A 37 2.85 -25.61 -2.76
N PRO A 38 3.59 -26.54 -2.13
CA PRO A 38 3.19 -27.09 -0.82
C PRO A 38 3.07 -26.05 0.29
N THR A 39 3.93 -25.02 0.27
CA THR A 39 3.95 -23.95 1.26
C THR A 39 4.18 -22.61 0.57
N VAL A 40 3.47 -21.58 1.04
CA VAL A 40 3.59 -20.21 0.53
C VAL A 40 3.81 -19.27 1.71
N GLU A 41 4.97 -18.62 1.72
CA GLU A 41 5.29 -17.62 2.73
C GLU A 41 4.90 -16.23 2.24
N TYR A 42 4.23 -15.46 3.10
CA TYR A 42 3.91 -14.07 2.83
C TYR A 42 4.00 -13.22 4.10
N SER A 43 4.20 -11.92 3.92
CA SER A 43 4.33 -10.98 5.03
C SER A 43 3.07 -10.14 5.18
N LEU A 44 2.40 -10.26 6.34
CA LEU A 44 1.26 -9.39 6.69
C LEU A 44 1.62 -7.90 6.63
N LYS A 45 2.87 -7.56 6.94
CA LYS A 45 3.37 -6.17 6.91
C LYS A 45 3.33 -5.59 5.50
N ALA A 46 3.50 -6.42 4.46
CA ALA A 46 3.46 -5.98 3.07
C ALA A 46 2.06 -5.45 2.68
N PHE A 47 0.99 -6.05 3.21
CA PHE A 47 -0.39 -5.63 2.95
C PHE A 47 -0.75 -4.28 3.60
N VAL A 48 0.06 -3.80 4.53
CA VAL A 48 -0.04 -2.44 5.05
C VAL A 48 0.89 -1.51 4.28
N LEU A 49 2.17 -1.85 4.20
CA LEU A 49 3.19 -0.96 3.63
C LEU A 49 2.97 -0.67 2.15
N VAL A 50 2.64 -1.69 1.34
CA VAL A 50 2.50 -1.52 -0.11
C VAL A 50 1.29 -0.65 -0.46
N PRO A 51 0.07 -0.91 0.06
CA PRO A 51 -1.08 -0.07 -0.27
C PRO A 51 -0.96 1.35 0.30
N PHE A 52 -0.37 1.53 1.48
CA PHE A 52 -0.07 2.86 2.00
C PHE A 52 0.89 3.61 1.08
N ALA A 53 2.01 2.98 0.68
CA ALA A 53 2.96 3.58 -0.25
C ALA A 53 2.30 3.93 -1.60
N ALA A 54 1.41 3.08 -2.11
CA ALA A 54 0.67 3.33 -3.34
C ALA A 54 -0.28 4.54 -3.21
N VAL A 55 -1.09 4.58 -2.15
CA VAL A 55 -2.09 5.64 -1.92
C VAL A 55 -1.42 6.99 -1.68
N PHE A 56 -0.41 7.04 -0.80
CA PHE A 56 0.36 8.26 -0.55
C PHE A 56 1.19 8.68 -1.77
N GLY A 57 1.76 7.73 -2.49
CA GLY A 57 2.49 7.98 -3.73
C GLY A 57 1.60 8.65 -4.78
N LEU A 58 0.42 8.08 -5.02
CA LEU A 58 -0.56 8.64 -5.96
C LEU A 58 -1.02 10.03 -5.51
N PHE A 59 -1.32 10.20 -4.22
CA PHE A 59 -1.72 11.49 -3.65
C PHE A 59 -0.65 12.57 -3.90
N PHE A 60 0.62 12.28 -3.61
CA PHE A 60 1.70 13.25 -3.82
C PHE A 60 1.98 13.53 -5.29
N VAL A 61 1.83 12.54 -6.18
CA VAL A 61 1.97 12.76 -7.64
C VAL A 61 0.87 13.69 -8.15
N LEU A 62 -0.38 13.51 -7.71
CA LEU A 62 -1.52 14.29 -8.20
C LEU A 62 -1.55 15.70 -7.60
N PHE A 63 -1.50 15.79 -6.26
CA PHE A 63 -1.75 17.02 -5.52
C PHE A 63 -0.47 17.77 -5.13
N GLY A 64 0.70 17.11 -5.11
CA GLY A 64 1.95 17.73 -4.69
C GLY A 64 1.85 18.32 -3.28
N ASN A 65 2.06 19.63 -3.17
CA ASN A 65 1.93 20.37 -1.90
C ASN A 65 0.66 21.26 -1.85
N SER A 66 -0.30 21.04 -2.76
CA SER A 66 -1.50 21.88 -2.84
C SER A 66 -2.56 21.52 -1.77
N VAL A 67 -2.50 20.31 -1.21
CA VAL A 67 -3.43 19.83 -0.20
C VAL A 67 -2.68 19.62 1.12
N PRO A 68 -2.96 20.41 2.17
CA PRO A 68 -2.29 20.27 3.45
C PRO A 68 -2.81 19.01 4.17
N TYR A 69 -2.04 17.93 4.15
CA TYR A 69 -2.42 16.66 4.78
C TYR A 69 -1.94 16.54 6.24
N ARG A 70 -0.92 17.31 6.63
CA ARG A 70 -0.36 17.33 7.98
C ARG A 70 -0.16 18.76 8.46
N ASN A 71 -0.53 19.03 9.70
CA ASN A 71 -0.13 20.22 10.41
C ASN A 71 1.24 19.94 11.07
N VAL A 72 2.29 20.61 10.57
CA VAL A 72 3.67 20.39 11.02
C VAL A 72 3.87 20.88 12.46
N GLU A 73 3.31 22.04 12.81
CA GLU A 73 3.45 22.67 14.13
C GLU A 73 2.78 21.83 15.23
N LYS A 74 1.58 21.32 14.95
CA LYS A 74 0.80 20.51 15.91
C LYS A 74 1.08 19.02 15.80
N GLN A 75 1.98 18.62 14.89
CA GLN A 75 2.29 17.22 14.54
C GLN A 75 1.07 16.34 14.29
N ASN A 76 -0.05 16.91 13.86
CA ASN A 76 -1.33 16.21 13.73
C ASN A 76 -1.77 16.15 12.26
N LEU A 77 -2.60 15.16 11.93
CA LEU A 77 -3.23 15.06 10.63
C LEU A 77 -4.31 16.14 10.50
N THR A 78 -4.40 16.74 9.32
CA THR A 78 -5.55 17.58 8.96
C THR A 78 -6.75 16.68 8.64
N PRO A 79 -7.97 17.24 8.46
CA PRO A 79 -9.10 16.46 7.94
C PRO A 79 -8.76 15.72 6.63
N ALA A 80 -8.03 16.38 5.72
CA ALA A 80 -7.55 15.75 4.48
C ALA A 80 -6.56 14.61 4.76
N GLY A 81 -5.67 14.77 5.75
CA GLY A 81 -4.77 13.71 6.20
C GLY A 81 -5.50 12.50 6.78
N TRP A 82 -6.56 12.73 7.57
CA TRP A 82 -7.40 11.66 8.09
C TRP A 82 -8.16 10.92 6.98
N ILE A 83 -8.72 11.65 6.02
CA ILE A 83 -9.36 11.05 4.85
C ILE A 83 -8.36 10.18 4.08
N LEU A 84 -7.16 10.71 3.81
CA LEU A 84 -6.11 9.96 3.11
C LEU A 84 -5.69 8.71 3.89
N PHE A 85 -5.57 8.81 5.21
CA PHE A 85 -5.26 7.68 6.07
C PHE A 85 -6.36 6.61 6.04
N VAL A 86 -7.63 7.01 6.12
CA VAL A 86 -8.77 6.07 6.04
C VAL A 86 -8.81 5.38 4.67
N ILE A 87 -8.53 6.09 3.58
CA ILE A 87 -8.42 5.50 2.25
C ILE A 87 -7.28 4.47 2.23
N ALA A 88 -6.09 4.83 2.71
CA ALA A 88 -4.95 3.91 2.75
C ALA A 88 -5.25 2.65 3.59
N ALA A 89 -5.84 2.83 4.78
CA ALA A 89 -6.26 1.73 5.64
C ALA A 89 -7.32 0.84 4.98
N GLY A 90 -8.31 1.45 4.31
CA GLY A 90 -9.35 0.73 3.57
C GLY A 90 -8.77 -0.11 2.44
N VAL A 91 -7.88 0.45 1.62
CA VAL A 91 -7.21 -0.28 0.53
C VAL A 91 -6.35 -1.42 1.10
N SER A 92 -5.64 -1.20 2.21
CA SER A 92 -4.89 -2.26 2.90
C SER A 92 -5.77 -3.40 3.36
N GLY A 93 -6.90 -3.10 4.03
CA GLY A 93 -7.85 -4.11 4.47
C GLY A 93 -8.44 -4.92 3.31
N LEU A 94 -8.86 -4.22 2.24
CA LEU A 94 -9.39 -4.85 1.04
C LEU A 94 -8.35 -5.74 0.34
N ALA A 95 -7.10 -5.27 0.21
CA ALA A 95 -6.02 -6.06 -0.38
C ALA A 95 -5.75 -7.34 0.42
N PHE A 96 -5.74 -7.24 1.75
CA PHE A 96 -5.56 -8.39 2.63
C PHE A 96 -6.73 -9.38 2.53
N TRP A 97 -7.98 -8.92 2.61
CA TRP A 97 -9.15 -9.80 2.49
C TRP A 97 -9.25 -10.45 1.12
N TYR A 98 -8.94 -9.73 0.05
CA TYR A 98 -8.89 -10.30 -1.29
C TYR A 98 -7.85 -11.42 -1.36
N PHE A 99 -6.63 -11.19 -0.85
CA PHE A 99 -5.57 -12.19 -0.84
C PHE A 99 -5.96 -13.43 -0.03
N LYS A 100 -6.47 -13.23 1.18
CA LYS A 100 -7.03 -14.29 2.04
C LYS A 100 -8.08 -15.13 1.33
N ALA A 101 -9.05 -14.49 0.67
CA ALA A 101 -10.11 -15.19 -0.05
C ALA A 101 -9.54 -16.06 -1.17
N ARG A 102 -8.55 -15.55 -1.92
CA ARG A 102 -7.87 -16.34 -2.97
C ARG A 102 -7.10 -17.52 -2.43
N PHE A 103 -6.43 -17.37 -1.29
CA PHE A 103 -5.69 -18.48 -0.68
C PHE A 103 -6.65 -19.57 -0.17
N ALA A 104 -7.77 -19.17 0.42
CA ALA A 104 -8.82 -20.10 0.86
C ALA A 104 -9.46 -20.85 -0.32
N GLU A 105 -9.71 -20.16 -1.44
CA GLU A 105 -10.20 -20.78 -2.70
C GLU A 105 -9.22 -21.84 -3.23
N LEU A 106 -7.92 -21.65 -3.02
CA LEU A 106 -6.85 -22.55 -3.48
C LEU A 106 -6.54 -23.67 -2.47
N GLY A 107 -7.30 -23.76 -1.37
CA GLY A 107 -7.13 -24.81 -0.37
C GLY A 107 -6.01 -24.57 0.65
N TYR A 108 -5.41 -23.38 0.66
CA TYR A 108 -4.45 -23.01 1.70
C TYR A 108 -5.19 -22.60 2.98
N THR A 109 -4.76 -23.15 4.10
CA THR A 109 -5.18 -22.72 5.43
C THR A 109 -4.04 -21.92 6.05
N ASP A 110 -4.36 -20.76 6.64
CA ASP A 110 -3.38 -19.97 7.37
C ASP A 110 -2.81 -20.85 8.50
N GLY A 111 -1.52 -21.15 8.47
CA GLY A 111 -0.87 -21.96 9.49
C GLY A 111 -1.03 -21.29 10.85
N VAL A 112 -1.75 -21.95 11.75
CA VAL A 112 -1.77 -21.64 13.19
C VAL A 112 -0.57 -22.28 13.84
#